data_AF-A0A258MTH4-F1
#
_entry.id   AF-A0A258MTH4-F1
#
_cell.length_a   1.000
_cell.length_b   1.000
_cell.length_c   1.000
_cell.angle_alpha   90.00
_cell.angle_beta   90.00
_cell.angle_gamma   90.00
#
_symmetry.space_group_name_H-M   'P 1'
#
loop_
_entity.id
_entity.type
_entity.pdbx_description
1 polymer ?
#
loop_
_entity_poly.entity_id
_entity_poly.type
_entity_poly.pdbx_seq_one_letter_code
_entity_poly.pdbx_strand_id
1 'polypeptide(L)'
;MKNLSNKTIPHTSSKAQVSKLQRVQDVFAIEVKNAKYRGATFSGIIELVNGSDSIRKFKGAYRANAKLAWFGQQLKKRNPFINLAGAEVTLLPCYTGNVVTSLG
;
A
#
# COMPACT_ATOMS: atom_id res chain seq x y z
N MET A 1 6.78 -27.39 -23.67
CA MET A 1 7.07 -26.25 -22.76
C MET A 1 5.99 -26.22 -21.69
N LYS A 2 6.33 -26.46 -20.42
CA LYS A 2 5.36 -26.39 -19.31
C LYS A 2 5.08 -24.92 -19.01
N ASN A 3 3.83 -24.49 -19.21
CA ASN A 3 3.35 -23.17 -18.79
C ASN A 3 3.65 -22.98 -17.30
N LEU A 4 4.47 -21.99 -16.97
CA LEU A 4 4.80 -21.63 -15.59
C LEU A 4 3.57 -21.01 -14.92
N SER A 5 2.82 -21.87 -14.24
CA SER A 5 1.97 -21.62 -13.06
C SER A 5 1.27 -20.26 -12.98
N ASN A 6 -0.06 -20.27 -13.11
CA ASN A 6 -0.92 -19.27 -12.46
C ASN A 6 -0.61 -19.27 -10.95
N LYS A 7 0.30 -18.42 -10.48
CA LYS A 7 0.48 -18.17 -9.04
C LYS A 7 -0.81 -17.52 -8.54
N THR A 8 -1.66 -18.31 -7.90
CA THR A 8 -2.84 -17.81 -7.20
C THR A 8 -2.38 -16.92 -6.06
N ILE A 9 -2.45 -15.60 -6.24
CA ILE A 9 -2.19 -14.66 -5.15
C ILE A 9 -3.35 -14.72 -4.15
N PRO A 10 -3.08 -14.81 -2.84
CA PRO A 10 -4.14 -14.92 -1.85
C PRO A 10 -5.00 -13.65 -1.84
N HIS A 11 -6.30 -13.77 -1.61
CA HIS A 11 -7.15 -12.58 -1.50
C HIS A 11 -6.77 -11.76 -0.25
N THR A 12 -6.50 -12.38 0.88
CA THR A 12 -6.00 -11.72 2.10
C THR A 12 -4.93 -12.58 2.74
N SER A 13 -4.06 -11.98 3.53
CA SER A 13 -3.07 -12.70 4.35
C SER A 13 -2.69 -11.82 5.53
N SER A 14 -2.83 -12.34 6.76
CA SER A 14 -2.34 -11.67 7.96
C SER A 14 -0.82 -11.78 8.12
N LYS A 15 -0.17 -12.68 7.37
CA LYS A 15 1.26 -12.95 7.46
C LYS A 15 2.09 -12.16 6.45
N ALA A 16 1.46 -11.52 5.45
CA ALA A 16 2.19 -10.76 4.43
C ALA A 16 3.00 -9.62 5.07
N GLN A 17 4.22 -9.44 4.63
CA GLN A 17 5.15 -8.42 5.12
C GLN A 17 5.58 -7.50 3.98
N VAL A 18 6.30 -6.42 4.30
CA VAL A 18 6.95 -5.58 3.29
C VAL A 18 7.92 -6.45 2.50
N SER A 19 7.68 -6.59 1.20
CA SER A 19 8.49 -7.44 0.32
C SER A 19 9.26 -6.67 -0.74
N LYS A 20 8.91 -5.40 -0.99
CA LYS A 20 9.63 -4.55 -1.94
C LYS A 20 9.61 -3.09 -1.54
N LEU A 21 10.78 -2.47 -1.64
CA LEU A 21 10.98 -1.01 -1.56
C LEU A 21 11.39 -0.48 -2.94
N GLN A 22 11.07 0.78 -3.21
CA GLN A 22 11.53 1.50 -4.40
C GLN A 22 11.92 2.92 -4.01
N ARG A 23 13.02 3.43 -4.58
CA ARG A 23 13.39 4.84 -4.44
C ARG A 23 12.52 5.71 -5.35
N VAL A 24 11.97 6.78 -4.81
CA VAL A 24 11.15 7.77 -5.51
C VAL A 24 11.66 9.18 -5.23
N GLN A 25 11.24 10.14 -6.05
CA GLN A 25 11.65 11.53 -5.96
C GLN A 25 10.43 12.44 -6.02
N ASP A 26 10.36 13.39 -5.10
CA ASP A 26 9.35 14.46 -5.02
C ASP A 26 7.89 13.95 -5.17
N VAL A 27 7.55 12.92 -4.38
CA VAL A 27 6.21 12.32 -4.41
C VAL A 27 5.39 12.69 -3.19
N PHE A 28 4.07 12.69 -3.35
CA PHE A 28 3.16 12.76 -2.21
C PHE A 28 3.10 11.41 -1.51
N ALA A 29 3.58 11.36 -0.27
CA ALA A 29 3.66 10.14 0.52
C ALA A 29 3.05 10.31 1.91
N ILE A 30 2.82 9.18 2.56
CA ILE A 30 2.57 9.12 4.01
C ILE A 30 3.51 8.12 4.65
N GLU A 31 4.02 8.45 5.82
CA GLU A 31 4.54 7.46 6.74
C GLU A 31 3.38 6.91 7.57
N VAL A 32 3.31 5.58 7.67
CA VAL A 32 2.31 4.90 8.50
C VAL A 32 2.97 3.97 9.50
N LYS A 33 2.40 3.91 10.71
CA LYS A 33 2.66 2.83 11.67
C LYS A 33 1.37 2.07 11.96
N ASN A 34 1.44 0.74 11.91
CA ASN A 34 0.31 -0.16 12.16
C ASN A 34 -0.87 -0.01 11.17
N ALA A 35 -0.62 0.40 9.93
CA ALA A 35 -1.65 0.42 8.88
C ALA A 35 -2.04 -1.00 8.46
N LYS A 36 -3.25 -1.16 7.93
CA LYS A 36 -3.76 -2.46 7.48
C LYS A 36 -3.98 -2.52 5.99
N TYR A 37 -3.50 -3.59 5.37
CA TYR A 37 -3.68 -3.89 3.95
C TYR A 37 -3.99 -5.38 3.75
N ARG A 38 -5.19 -5.68 3.22
CA ARG A 38 -5.62 -7.04 2.88
C ARG A 38 -5.36 -8.09 3.98
N GLY A 39 -5.60 -7.70 5.24
CA GLY A 39 -5.43 -8.56 6.42
C GLY A 39 -4.07 -8.44 7.12
N ALA A 40 -3.05 -7.91 6.46
CA ALA A 40 -1.73 -7.66 7.04
C ALA A 40 -1.67 -6.32 7.76
N THR A 41 -0.90 -6.25 8.83
CA THR A 41 -0.49 -5.01 9.49
C THR A 41 0.93 -4.68 9.06
N PHE A 42 1.19 -3.43 8.69
CA PHE A 42 2.52 -2.99 8.26
C PHE A 42 2.81 -1.55 8.66
N SER A 43 4.10 -1.21 8.66
CA SER A 43 4.62 0.14 8.86
C SER A 43 5.60 0.48 7.75
N GLY A 44 5.69 1.76 7.41
CA GLY A 44 6.62 2.25 6.39
C GLY A 44 6.09 3.48 5.66
N ILE A 45 6.91 4.01 4.75
CA ILE A 45 6.54 5.14 3.90
C ILE A 45 5.94 4.60 2.61
N ILE A 46 4.82 5.16 2.19
CA ILE A 46 4.10 4.74 0.99
C ILE A 46 3.78 5.95 0.12
N GLU A 47 3.96 5.77 -1.17
CA GLU A 47 3.55 6.76 -2.15
C GLU A 47 2.03 6.68 -2.37
N LEU A 48 1.37 7.84 -2.31
CA LEU A 48 -0.04 7.98 -2.62
C LEU A 48 -0.25 8.12 -4.13
N VAL A 49 -1.44 7.74 -4.59
CA VAL A 49 -1.85 7.97 -5.96
C VAL A 49 -2.26 9.44 -6.09
N ASN A 50 -1.60 10.20 -6.97
CA ASN A 50 -1.96 11.58 -7.24
C ASN A 50 -3.44 11.73 -7.60
N GLY A 51 -4.18 12.54 -6.83
CA GLY A 51 -5.58 12.86 -7.07
C GLY A 51 -6.35 13.29 -5.81
N SER A 52 -7.59 13.74 -5.99
CA SER A 52 -8.49 14.23 -4.93
C SER A 52 -8.85 13.17 -3.87
N ASP A 53 -8.67 11.88 -4.18
CA ASP A 53 -9.06 10.75 -3.33
C ASP A 53 -7.86 10.04 -2.66
N SER A 54 -6.72 10.73 -2.56
CA SER A 54 -5.47 10.20 -1.97
C SER A 54 -5.70 9.69 -0.54
N ILE A 55 -6.52 10.41 0.23
CA ILE A 55 -6.99 10.03 1.56
C ILE A 55 -8.49 10.32 1.63
N ARG A 56 -9.29 9.37 2.12
CA ARG A 56 -10.73 9.56 2.30
C ARG A 56 -11.27 8.84 3.53
N LYS A 57 -12.37 9.35 4.07
CA LYS A 57 -13.15 8.65 5.11
C LYS A 57 -14.14 7.70 4.45
N PHE A 58 -14.17 6.44 4.89
CA PHE A 58 -15.11 5.43 4.45
C PHE A 58 -15.61 4.62 5.64
N LYS A 59 -16.93 4.58 5.85
CA LYS A 59 -17.58 3.90 6.99
C LYS A 59 -16.92 4.25 8.34
N GLY A 60 -16.67 5.53 8.58
CA GLY A 60 -16.09 6.04 9.83
C GLY A 60 -14.56 5.98 9.93
N ALA A 61 -13.88 5.24 9.05
CA ALA A 61 -12.42 5.09 9.09
C ALA A 61 -11.71 5.80 7.92
N TYR A 62 -10.55 6.39 8.18
CA TYR A 62 -9.69 6.91 7.13
C TYR A 62 -9.01 5.80 6.34
N ARG A 63 -8.87 6.02 5.04
CA ARG A 63 -8.21 5.12 4.10
C ARG A 63 -7.35 5.92 3.13
N ALA A 64 -6.20 5.37 2.76
CA ALA A 64 -5.31 5.98 1.79
C ALA A 64 -5.28 5.17 0.49
N ASN A 65 -5.23 5.87 -0.63
CA ASN A 65 -5.09 5.32 -1.96
C ASN A 65 -3.61 5.29 -2.32
N ALA A 66 -2.99 4.11 -2.20
CA ALA A 66 -1.54 3.96 -2.30
C ALA A 66 -1.12 3.19 -3.57
N LYS A 67 0.08 3.50 -4.07
CA LYS A 67 0.75 2.72 -5.12
C LYS A 67 1.38 1.46 -4.49
N LEU A 68 0.54 0.47 -4.19
CA LEU A 68 0.94 -0.73 -3.46
C LEU A 68 0.47 -2.02 -4.15
N ALA A 69 1.42 -2.88 -4.50
CA ALA A 69 1.19 -4.21 -5.05
C ALA A 69 0.96 -5.25 -3.94
N TRP A 70 0.35 -6.37 -4.33
CA TRP A 70 0.09 -7.52 -3.47
C TRP A 70 0.69 -8.77 -4.09
N PHE A 71 1.63 -9.42 -3.39
CA PHE A 71 2.41 -10.56 -3.88
C PHE A 71 3.03 -10.28 -5.27
N GLY A 72 3.58 -9.08 -5.46
CA GLY A 72 4.20 -8.64 -6.70
C GLY A 72 3.24 -8.26 -7.83
N GLN A 73 1.92 -8.28 -7.60
CA GLN A 73 0.91 -7.93 -8.61
C GLN A 73 0.18 -6.64 -8.27
N GLN A 74 0.06 -5.75 -9.27
CA GLN A 74 -0.87 -4.62 -9.19
C GLN A 74 -2.30 -5.12 -9.37
N LEU A 75 -3.19 -4.70 -8.46
CA LEU A 75 -4.58 -5.13 -8.49
C LEU A 75 -5.41 -4.28 -9.46
N LYS A 76 -6.09 -4.93 -10.41
CA LYS A 76 -6.80 -4.28 -11.54
C LYS A 76 -8.01 -3.41 -11.17
N LYS A 77 -8.60 -3.55 -9.97
CA LYS A 77 -9.73 -2.71 -9.53
C LYS A 77 -9.21 -1.58 -8.65
N ARG A 78 -9.54 -0.33 -9.05
CA ARG A 78 -9.37 0.95 -8.33
C ARG A 78 -8.44 0.81 -7.12
N ASN A 79 -7.18 1.16 -7.32
CA ASN A 79 -6.07 1.17 -6.36
C ASN A 79 -6.48 0.83 -4.92
N PRO A 80 -6.00 -0.29 -4.39
CA PRO A 80 -6.53 -0.88 -3.19
C PRO A 80 -6.24 0.04 -2.01
N PHE A 81 -7.31 0.48 -1.35
CA PHE A 81 -7.22 1.36 -0.20
C PHE A 81 -6.59 0.64 0.98
N ILE A 82 -5.54 1.22 1.54
CA ILE A 82 -5.04 0.85 2.86
C ILE A 82 -5.93 1.46 3.94
N ASN A 83 -6.17 0.71 5.01
CA ASN A 83 -6.95 1.16 6.15
C ASN A 83 -6.02 1.81 7.18
N LEU A 84 -6.36 3.04 7.59
CA LEU A 84 -5.61 3.84 8.54
C LEU A 84 -6.26 3.85 9.95
N ALA A 85 -7.32 3.06 10.16
CA ALA A 85 -7.94 2.93 11.48
C ALA A 85 -6.95 2.39 12.50
N GLY A 86 -6.65 3.21 13.52
CA GLY A 86 -5.68 2.88 14.57
C GLY A 86 -4.21 2.99 14.13
N ALA A 87 -3.93 3.56 12.94
CA ALA A 87 -2.59 3.83 12.48
C ALA A 87 -2.12 5.23 12.89
N GLU A 88 -0.84 5.37 13.22
CA GLU A 88 -0.18 6.68 13.23
C GLU A 88 0.15 7.07 11.79
N VAL A 89 -0.10 8.33 11.43
CA VAL A 89 0.06 8.82 10.06
C VAL A 89 0.78 10.18 10.07
N THR A 90 1.87 10.27 9.33
CA THR A 90 2.57 11.52 9.04
C THR A 90 2.50 11.81 7.55
N LEU A 91 2.02 13.00 7.17
CA LEU A 91 1.97 13.45 5.78
C LEU A 91 3.36 13.90 5.32
N LEU A 92 3.75 13.48 4.11
CA LEU A 92 5.02 13.85 3.49
C LEU A 92 4.75 14.40 2.07
N PRO A 93 4.47 15.71 1.93
CA PRO A 93 4.05 16.34 0.67
C PRO A 93 5.04 16.19 -0.51
N CYS A 94 6.33 16.24 -0.21
CA CYS A 94 7.43 16.25 -1.19
C CYS A 94 8.52 15.25 -0.78
N TYR A 95 8.17 13.96 -0.68
CA TYR A 95 9.09 12.93 -0.19
C TYR A 95 10.04 12.43 -1.28
N THR A 96 11.32 12.34 -0.94
CA THR A 96 12.35 11.65 -1.73
C THR A 96 13.03 10.60 -0.86
N GLY A 97 13.00 9.34 -1.29
CA GLY A 97 13.54 8.23 -0.50
C GLY A 97 12.90 6.90 -0.88
N ASN A 98 13.04 5.91 0.00
CA ASN A 98 12.45 4.59 -0.23
C ASN A 98 10.97 4.58 0.21
N VAL A 99 10.11 4.02 -0.63
CA VAL A 99 8.70 3.72 -0.34
C VAL A 99 8.41 2.23 -0.49
N VAL A 100 7.45 1.74 0.28
CA VAL A 100 6.91 0.38 0.18
C VAL A 100 6.08 0.28 -1.10
N THR A 101 6.43 -0.66 -1.97
CA THR A 101 5.74 -0.89 -3.25
C THR A 101 5.06 -2.25 -3.35
N SER A 102 5.36 -3.19 -2.44
CA SER A 102 4.66 -4.47 -2.36
C SER A 102 4.64 -5.01 -0.94
N LEU A 103 3.51 -5.64 -0.58
CA LEU A 103 3.47 -6.65 0.49
C LEU A 103 3.40 -8.05 -0.14
N GLY A 104 3.91 -9.08 0.54
CA GLY A 104 3.88 -10.47 0.09
C GLY A 104 4.46 -11.44 1.11
#